data_AF-A0A3D5KJG2-F1
#
_entry.id   AF-A0A3D5KJG2-F1
#
_cell.length_a   1.000
_cell.length_b   1.000
_cell.length_c   1.000
_cell.angle_alpha   90.00
_cell.angle_beta   90.00
_cell.angle_gamma   90.00
#
_symmetry.space_group_name_H-M   'P 1'
#
loop_
_entity.id
_entity.type
_entity.pdbx_description
1 polymer ?
#
loop_
_entity_poly.entity_id
_entity_poly.type
_entity_poly.pdbx_seq_one_letter_code
_entity_poly.pdbx_strand_id
1 'polypeptide(L)'
;MLLTSKARFNVASWGRQSGKTTAGLQKLFTVPLKGKADSVYWYILQNHSAADVAFKRFVNMYPRNTQSLLFEKRPNETDKTVFIKGNVQICFKSGSEYDNLRIETLNGVIIDECREQPHQLWTQVIRPMLAKHKGWADFYSTPNGYDWFYDLAMFSQDHKDRGGREWSYIHAPSSESPWWTKEELESARSSMTETGYRQEILAEVVE
;
A
#
# COMPACT_ATOMS: atom_id res chain seq x y z
N MET A 1 4.72 -5.23 -12.10
CA MET A 1 4.38 -6.40 -11.27
C MET A 1 3.10 -6.16 -10.46
N LEU A 2 3.08 -5.18 -9.52
CA LEU A 2 1.88 -4.85 -8.72
C LEU A 2 0.73 -4.22 -9.53
N LEU A 3 1.00 -3.18 -10.32
CA LEU A 3 -0.02 -2.49 -11.13
C LEU A 3 -0.64 -3.38 -12.22
N THR A 4 0.00 -4.50 -12.53
CA THR A 4 -0.39 -5.48 -13.53
C THR A 4 -1.01 -6.74 -12.92
N SER A 5 -1.01 -6.87 -11.59
CA SER A 5 -1.57 -8.04 -10.90
C SER A 5 -3.08 -8.11 -11.10
N LYS A 6 -3.59 -9.33 -11.32
CA LYS A 6 -5.02 -9.63 -11.39
C LYS A 6 -5.57 -10.19 -10.08
N ALA A 7 -4.71 -10.43 -9.09
CA ALA A 7 -5.14 -10.92 -7.79
C ALA A 7 -5.92 -9.83 -7.06
N ARG A 8 -6.91 -10.27 -6.29
CA ARG A 8 -7.74 -9.38 -5.47
C ARG A 8 -6.94 -8.84 -4.28
N PHE A 9 -6.07 -9.68 -3.73
CA PHE A 9 -5.23 -9.35 -2.58
C PHE A 9 -3.76 -9.55 -2.96
N ASN A 10 -2.95 -8.49 -2.83
CA ASN A 10 -1.54 -8.51 -3.16
C ASN A 10 -0.71 -8.23 -1.91
N VAL A 11 0.16 -9.16 -1.54
CA VAL A 11 1.12 -8.99 -0.45
C VAL A 11 2.47 -8.73 -1.10
N ALA A 12 3.08 -7.60 -0.76
CA ALA A 12 4.33 -7.21 -1.39
C ALA A 12 5.38 -6.81 -0.37
N SER A 13 6.50 -7.55 -0.38
CA SER A 13 7.72 -7.23 0.36
C SER A 13 8.53 -6.25 -0.47
N TRP A 14 8.56 -4.99 -0.04
CA TRP A 14 9.25 -3.90 -0.73
C TRP A 14 10.46 -3.44 0.06
N GLY A 15 11.61 -3.34 -0.58
CA GLY A 15 12.77 -2.65 0.00
C GLY A 15 12.53 -1.14 0.14
N ARG A 16 13.38 -0.43 0.87
CA ARG A 16 13.36 1.03 0.99
C ARG A 16 13.74 1.70 -0.30
N GLN A 17 13.10 2.84 -0.61
CA GLN A 17 13.38 3.56 -1.86
C GLN A 17 13.20 2.66 -3.10
N SER A 18 12.23 1.75 -3.07
CA SER A 18 11.89 0.86 -4.19
C SER A 18 10.78 1.43 -5.10
N GLY A 19 10.17 2.54 -4.69
CA GLY A 19 9.04 3.16 -5.39
C GLY A 19 7.66 2.71 -4.88
N LYS A 20 7.58 1.97 -3.76
CA LYS A 20 6.32 1.45 -3.18
C LYS A 20 5.22 2.50 -3.05
N THR A 21 5.53 3.65 -2.43
CA THR A 21 4.55 4.72 -2.20
C THR A 21 4.06 5.30 -3.51
N THR A 22 4.96 5.60 -4.46
CA THR A 22 4.58 6.14 -5.78
C THR A 22 3.67 5.17 -6.54
N ALA A 23 4.02 3.89 -6.58
CA ALA A 23 3.19 2.87 -7.22
C ALA A 23 1.81 2.74 -6.55
N GLY A 24 1.76 2.75 -5.22
CA GLY A 24 0.53 2.74 -4.45
C GLY A 24 -0.37 3.94 -4.74
N LEU A 25 0.18 5.16 -4.70
CA LEU A 25 -0.57 6.40 -4.99
C LEU A 25 -1.10 6.42 -6.44
N GLN A 26 -0.30 5.96 -7.41
CA GLN A 26 -0.74 5.84 -8.80
C GLN A 26 -1.90 4.85 -8.94
N LYS A 27 -1.82 3.67 -8.29
CA LYS A 27 -2.92 2.69 -8.29
C LYS A 27 -4.17 3.28 -7.66
N LEU A 28 -4.01 3.96 -6.52
CA LEU A 28 -5.09 4.58 -5.76
C LEU A 28 -5.78 5.74 -6.51
N PHE A 29 -5.19 6.26 -7.57
CA PHE A 29 -5.87 7.19 -8.47
C PHE A 29 -6.44 6.50 -9.72
N THR A 30 -5.63 5.70 -10.39
CA THR A 30 -5.96 5.15 -11.71
C THR A 30 -7.01 4.04 -11.66
N VAL A 31 -7.05 3.22 -10.61
CA VAL A 31 -8.09 2.20 -10.43
C VAL A 31 -9.43 2.86 -10.09
N PRO A 32 -9.51 3.79 -9.11
CA PRO A 32 -10.77 4.48 -8.79
C PRO A 32 -11.36 5.28 -9.94
N LEU A 33 -10.54 5.94 -10.77
CA LEU A 33 -11.00 6.65 -11.97
C LEU A 33 -11.75 5.78 -12.99
N LYS A 34 -11.45 4.47 -13.02
CA LYS A 34 -12.10 3.49 -13.89
C LYS A 34 -13.19 2.71 -13.15
N GLY A 35 -13.39 3.02 -11.87
CA GLY A 35 -14.30 2.34 -10.97
C GLY A 35 -15.76 2.81 -11.12
N LYS A 36 -16.60 2.35 -10.20
CA LYS A 36 -18.00 2.77 -10.10
C LYS A 36 -18.10 4.11 -9.39
N ALA A 37 -19.14 4.88 -9.71
CA ALA A 37 -19.50 6.05 -8.91
C ALA A 37 -19.73 5.68 -7.44
N ASP A 38 -19.53 6.65 -6.55
CA ASP A 38 -19.69 6.53 -5.09
C ASP A 38 -18.80 5.46 -4.44
N SER A 39 -17.73 5.04 -5.12
CA SER A 39 -16.78 4.07 -4.56
C SER A 39 -15.80 4.70 -3.58
N VAL A 40 -15.38 3.93 -2.58
CA VAL A 40 -14.50 4.40 -1.51
C VAL A 40 -13.22 3.59 -1.46
N TYR A 41 -12.08 4.29 -1.43
CA TYR A 41 -10.75 3.68 -1.39
C TYR A 41 -9.91 4.30 -0.29
N TRP A 42 -9.21 3.46 0.47
CA TRP A 42 -8.38 3.93 1.58
C TRP A 42 -6.90 3.63 1.36
N TYR A 43 -6.04 4.54 1.80
CA TYR A 43 -4.62 4.28 2.06
C TYR A 43 -4.43 4.35 3.57
N ILE A 44 -4.15 3.21 4.19
CA ILE A 44 -3.93 3.09 5.64
C ILE A 44 -2.43 3.05 5.90
N LEU A 45 -1.98 3.95 6.77
CA LEU A 45 -0.60 4.14 7.20
C LEU A 45 -0.49 3.84 8.69
N GLN A 46 0.71 3.51 9.16
CA GLN A 46 0.98 3.16 10.55
C GLN A 46 0.57 4.23 11.57
N ASN A 47 0.61 5.52 11.20
CA ASN A 47 0.20 6.62 12.08
C ASN A 47 -0.33 7.84 11.31
N HIS A 48 -0.90 8.81 12.04
CA HIS A 48 -1.47 10.03 11.48
C HIS A 48 -0.44 10.88 10.71
N SER A 49 0.80 11.00 11.21
CA SER A 49 1.84 11.78 10.53
C SER A 49 2.22 11.17 9.18
N ALA A 50 2.28 9.84 9.09
CA ALA A 50 2.52 9.13 7.84
C ALA A 50 1.34 9.32 6.86
N ALA A 51 0.10 9.26 7.34
CA ALA A 51 -1.09 9.54 6.54
C ALA A 51 -1.10 10.98 5.99
N ASP A 52 -0.70 11.97 6.81
CA ASP A 52 -0.57 13.37 6.40
C ASP A 52 0.48 13.53 5.29
N VAL A 53 1.63 12.87 5.41
CA VAL A 53 2.70 12.90 4.40
C VAL A 53 2.22 12.24 3.09
N ALA A 54 1.55 11.09 3.18
CA ALA A 54 1.01 10.39 2.02
C ALA A 54 -0.06 11.22 1.29
N PHE A 55 -0.98 11.83 2.02
CA PHE A 55 -1.99 12.74 1.46
C PHE A 55 -1.36 13.94 0.75
N LYS A 56 -0.39 14.62 1.40
CA LYS A 56 0.32 15.75 0.78
C LYS A 56 1.04 15.33 -0.50
N ARG A 57 1.70 14.17 -0.49
CA ARG A 57 2.35 13.60 -1.68
C ARG A 57 1.32 13.36 -2.79
N PHE A 58 0.18 12.74 -2.47
CA PHE A 58 -0.88 12.47 -3.44
C PHE A 58 -1.41 13.75 -4.09
N VAL A 59 -1.75 14.78 -3.28
CA VAL A 59 -2.24 16.06 -3.81
C VAL A 59 -1.17 16.75 -4.66
N ASN A 60 0.09 16.68 -4.26
CA ASN A 60 1.21 17.29 -4.98
C ASN A 60 1.63 16.54 -6.26
N MET A 61 1.21 15.29 -6.46
CA MET A 61 1.38 14.60 -7.75
C MET A 61 0.60 15.30 -8.88
N TYR A 62 -0.41 16.10 -8.54
CA TYR A 62 -1.26 16.81 -9.49
C TYR A 62 -1.10 18.32 -9.29
N PRO A 63 -0.37 19.02 -10.18
CA PRO A 63 -0.17 20.46 -10.12
C PRO A 63 -1.48 21.23 -9.94
N ARG A 64 -1.49 22.31 -9.14
CA ARG A 64 -2.74 23.02 -8.76
C ARG A 64 -3.60 23.44 -9.95
N ASN A 65 -2.97 23.84 -11.06
CA ASN A 65 -3.65 24.21 -12.31
C ASN A 65 -4.36 23.04 -13.01
N THR A 66 -4.06 21.79 -12.63
CA THR A 66 -4.72 20.57 -13.14
C THR A 66 -5.73 19.98 -12.16
N GLN A 67 -5.72 20.40 -10.88
CA GLN A 67 -6.56 19.79 -9.85
C GLN A 67 -8.06 19.96 -10.13
N SER A 68 -8.50 21.09 -10.68
CA SER A 68 -9.91 21.29 -11.05
C SER A 68 -10.40 20.37 -12.17
N LEU A 69 -9.49 19.77 -12.94
CA LEU A 69 -9.83 18.78 -13.98
C LEU A 69 -9.91 17.36 -13.43
N LEU A 70 -9.27 17.10 -12.28
CA LEU A 70 -9.07 15.77 -11.73
C LEU A 70 -9.89 15.52 -10.46
N PHE A 71 -10.09 16.57 -9.66
CA PHE A 71 -10.80 16.53 -8.39
C PHE A 71 -12.14 17.27 -8.51
N GLU A 72 -13.22 16.65 -8.04
CA GLU A 72 -14.56 17.26 -8.05
C GLU A 72 -14.69 18.36 -6.99
N LYS A 73 -13.90 18.28 -5.93
CA LYS A 73 -13.92 19.19 -4.78
C LYS A 73 -12.47 19.51 -4.40
N ARG A 74 -12.27 20.64 -3.73
CA ARG A 74 -10.98 20.94 -3.10
C ARG A 74 -10.61 19.78 -2.15
N PRO A 75 -9.37 19.26 -2.19
CA PRO A 75 -8.90 18.27 -1.23
C PRO A 75 -9.19 18.71 0.21
N ASN A 76 -9.78 17.82 1.01
CA ASN A 76 -10.06 18.09 2.41
C ASN A 76 -8.80 17.77 3.24
N GLU A 77 -8.11 18.82 3.67
CA GLU A 77 -6.86 18.73 4.44
C GLU A 77 -7.08 18.29 5.90
N THR A 78 -8.29 18.40 6.44
CA THR A 78 -8.59 17.92 7.80
C THR A 78 -8.77 16.42 7.78
N ASP A 79 -9.73 15.94 6.97
CA ASP A 79 -10.11 14.52 6.91
C ASP A 79 -9.20 13.68 6.02
N LYS A 80 -8.26 14.34 5.31
CA LYS A 80 -7.32 13.74 4.35
C LYS A 80 -8.04 12.95 3.26
N THR A 81 -9.00 13.62 2.64
CA THR A 81 -9.88 13.03 1.62
C THR A 81 -9.82 13.81 0.32
N VAL A 82 -9.80 13.10 -0.80
CA VAL A 82 -9.95 13.64 -2.15
C VAL A 82 -11.17 13.03 -2.81
N PHE A 83 -11.94 13.86 -3.51
CA PHE A 83 -13.07 13.43 -4.33
C PHE A 83 -12.68 13.56 -5.81
N ILE A 84 -12.84 12.48 -6.56
CA ILE A 84 -12.63 12.45 -8.01
C ILE A 84 -13.95 12.16 -8.73
N LYS A 85 -13.93 12.22 -10.07
CA LYS A 85 -15.12 12.05 -10.91
C LYS A 85 -16.01 10.88 -10.49
N GLY A 86 -17.31 11.15 -10.36
CA GLY A 86 -18.33 10.20 -9.93
C GLY A 86 -18.46 10.09 -8.42
N ASN A 87 -18.15 11.17 -7.67
CA ASN A 87 -18.17 11.19 -6.20
C ASN A 87 -17.35 10.05 -5.56
N VAL A 88 -16.28 9.64 -6.24
CA VAL A 88 -15.37 8.58 -5.76
C VAL A 88 -14.43 9.15 -4.73
N GLN A 89 -14.31 8.47 -3.59
CA GLN A 89 -13.59 8.95 -2.42
C GLN A 89 -12.26 8.23 -2.27
N ILE A 90 -11.18 9.00 -2.09
CA ILE A 90 -9.85 8.50 -1.74
C ILE A 90 -9.48 9.11 -0.41
N CYS A 91 -9.31 8.27 0.61
CA CYS A 91 -9.05 8.71 1.99
C CYS A 91 -7.72 8.16 2.50
N PHE A 92 -6.97 8.99 3.22
CA PHE A 92 -5.74 8.58 3.90
C PHE A 92 -6.02 8.43 5.40
N LYS A 93 -5.77 7.25 5.94
CA LYS A 93 -6.16 6.84 7.29
C LYS A 93 -4.96 6.37 8.10
N SER A 94 -5.06 6.50 9.42
CA SER A 94 -4.11 5.94 10.37
C SER A 94 -4.61 4.58 10.86
N GLY A 95 -3.74 3.57 10.90
CA GLY A 95 -4.00 2.27 11.51
C GLY A 95 -3.78 2.23 13.03
N SER A 96 -3.29 3.32 13.63
CA SER A 96 -3.03 3.41 15.08
C SER A 96 -4.28 3.17 15.94
N GLU A 97 -5.45 3.59 15.45
CA GLU A 97 -6.75 3.41 16.10
C GLU A 97 -7.68 2.58 15.19
N TYR A 98 -7.22 1.38 14.83
CA TYR A 98 -7.88 0.55 13.80
C TYR A 98 -9.36 0.27 14.09
N ASP A 99 -9.80 0.20 15.35
CA ASP A 99 -11.22 -0.03 15.67
C ASP A 99 -12.13 1.11 15.22
N ASN A 100 -11.63 2.36 15.21
CA ASN A 100 -12.36 3.54 14.74
C ASN A 100 -12.57 3.52 13.21
N LEU A 101 -11.89 2.63 12.49
CA LEU A 101 -12.01 2.49 11.05
C LEU A 101 -13.23 1.63 10.63
N ARG A 102 -13.98 1.03 11.56
CA ARG A 102 -15.17 0.19 11.29
C ARG A 102 -16.41 1.00 10.88
N ILE A 103 -16.29 1.88 9.89
CA ILE A 103 -17.32 2.89 9.58
C ILE A 103 -17.80 2.89 8.13
N GLU A 104 -17.20 2.09 7.25
CA GLU A 104 -17.38 2.24 5.80
C GLU A 104 -17.45 0.91 5.04
N THR A 105 -17.99 0.93 3.83
CA THR A 105 -17.81 -0.16 2.86
C THR A 105 -16.77 0.22 1.82
N LEU A 106 -15.74 -0.61 1.62
CA LEU A 106 -14.61 -0.29 0.76
C LEU A 106 -14.66 -1.00 -0.60
N ASN A 107 -14.19 -0.30 -1.64
CA ASN A 107 -13.95 -0.85 -2.97
C ASN A 107 -12.48 -1.24 -3.18
N GLY A 108 -11.57 -0.66 -2.41
CA GLY A 108 -10.18 -1.05 -2.39
C GLY A 108 -9.41 -0.39 -1.25
N VAL A 109 -8.28 -1.00 -0.88
CA VAL A 109 -7.45 -0.49 0.22
C VAL A 109 -5.98 -0.80 0.00
N ILE A 110 -5.12 0.11 0.43
CA ILE A 110 -3.70 -0.13 0.61
C ILE A 110 -3.41 -0.08 2.11
N ILE A 111 -2.70 -1.07 2.64
CA ILE A 111 -2.16 -1.08 4.01
C ILE A 111 -0.63 -1.07 3.88
N ASP A 112 -0.02 0.07 4.15
CA ASP A 112 1.44 0.26 4.06
C ASP A 112 2.07 0.27 5.45
N GLU A 113 3.33 -0.14 5.52
CA GLU A 113 3.98 -0.56 6.77
C GLU A 113 3.08 -1.55 7.54
N CYS A 114 2.63 -2.58 6.81
CA CYS A 114 1.66 -3.56 7.27
C CYS A 114 2.08 -4.20 8.60
N ARG A 115 3.34 -4.62 8.72
CA ARG A 115 3.85 -5.27 9.93
C ARG A 115 3.81 -4.40 11.18
N GLU A 116 3.90 -3.09 11.01
CA GLU A 116 3.88 -2.10 12.11
C GLU A 116 2.45 -1.83 12.61
N GLN A 117 1.46 -2.55 12.07
CA GLN A 117 0.05 -2.44 12.42
C GLN A 117 -0.47 -3.77 12.98
N PRO A 118 -1.51 -3.74 13.82
CA PRO A 118 -2.06 -4.95 14.40
C PRO A 118 -2.74 -5.83 13.34
N HIS A 119 -2.54 -7.15 13.40
CA HIS A 119 -3.18 -8.11 12.50
C HIS A 119 -4.73 -7.99 12.48
N GLN A 120 -5.33 -7.56 13.59
CA GLN A 120 -6.77 -7.31 13.75
C GLN A 120 -7.29 -6.21 12.82
N LEU A 121 -6.45 -5.24 12.44
CA LEU A 121 -6.79 -4.24 11.41
C LEU A 121 -7.27 -4.95 10.14
N TRP A 122 -6.54 -5.97 9.68
CA TRP A 122 -6.96 -6.74 8.53
C TRP A 122 -8.14 -7.65 8.83
N THR A 123 -8.00 -8.55 9.81
CA THR A 123 -8.93 -9.67 9.99
C THR A 123 -10.31 -9.25 10.51
N GLN A 124 -10.38 -8.24 11.36
CA GLN A 124 -11.61 -7.82 12.03
C GLN A 124 -12.24 -6.56 11.44
N VAL A 125 -11.44 -5.70 10.79
CA VAL A 125 -11.92 -4.40 10.30
C VAL A 125 -11.97 -4.38 8.78
N ILE A 126 -10.80 -4.43 8.12
CA ILE A 126 -10.71 -4.16 6.69
C ILE A 126 -11.27 -5.30 5.83
N ARG A 127 -10.98 -6.57 6.18
CA ARG A 127 -11.44 -7.72 5.40
C ARG A 127 -12.98 -7.81 5.29
N PRO A 128 -13.75 -7.59 6.38
CA PRO A 128 -15.21 -7.46 6.30
C PRO A 128 -15.69 -6.29 5.44
N MET A 129 -15.06 -5.12 5.56
CA MET A 129 -15.48 -3.90 4.84
C MET A 129 -15.35 -4.01 3.31
N LEU A 130 -14.50 -4.91 2.81
CA LEU A 130 -14.34 -5.19 1.37
C LEU A 130 -15.38 -6.18 0.82
N ALA A 131 -16.17 -6.86 1.66
CA ALA A 131 -16.97 -8.01 1.25
C ALA A 131 -18.09 -7.63 0.26
N LYS A 132 -18.86 -6.59 0.56
CA LYS A 132 -20.02 -6.16 -0.25
C LYS A 132 -19.65 -5.84 -1.69
N HIS A 133 -18.50 -5.18 -1.90
CA HIS A 133 -18.05 -4.76 -3.24
C HIS A 133 -17.04 -5.71 -3.87
N LYS A 134 -16.69 -6.81 -3.20
CA LYS A 134 -15.57 -7.68 -3.57
C LYS A 134 -14.29 -6.86 -3.80
N GLY A 135 -14.06 -5.87 -2.94
CA GLY A 135 -12.96 -4.91 -3.09
C GLY A 135 -11.59 -5.56 -2.97
N TRP A 136 -10.57 -4.88 -3.51
CA TRP A 136 -9.18 -5.34 -3.52
C TRP A 136 -8.40 -4.84 -2.31
N ALA A 137 -7.28 -5.47 -2.00
CA ALA A 137 -6.35 -5.00 -0.97
C ALA A 137 -4.89 -5.19 -1.41
N ASP A 138 -4.05 -4.20 -1.13
CA ASP A 138 -2.61 -4.36 -1.24
C ASP A 138 -1.96 -4.14 0.12
N PHE A 139 -1.02 -5.01 0.48
CA PHE A 139 -0.24 -4.95 1.72
C PHE A 139 1.22 -4.69 1.36
N TYR A 140 1.80 -3.61 1.90
CA TYR A 140 3.20 -3.27 1.70
C TYR A 140 3.94 -3.27 3.02
N SER A 141 5.14 -3.85 3.03
CA SER A 141 6.07 -3.74 4.14
C SER A 141 7.48 -4.11 3.69
N THR A 142 8.50 -3.67 4.43
CA THR A 142 9.75 -4.42 4.49
C THR A 142 9.52 -5.68 5.33
N PRO A 143 10.01 -6.86 4.95
CA PRO A 143 9.94 -8.04 5.81
C PRO A 143 10.94 -7.93 6.95
N ASN A 144 10.64 -8.49 8.12
CA ASN A 144 11.60 -8.61 9.23
C ASN A 144 11.10 -9.62 10.26
N GLY A 145 11.85 -10.71 10.42
CA GLY A 145 11.47 -11.83 11.26
C GLY A 145 10.18 -12.53 10.83
N TYR A 146 9.64 -13.29 11.76
CA TYR A 146 8.46 -14.15 11.60
C TYR A 146 7.23 -13.53 12.28
N ASP A 147 6.82 -12.37 11.78
CA ASP A 147 5.61 -11.67 12.24
C ASP A 147 4.38 -12.04 11.40
N TRP A 148 3.24 -11.39 11.67
CA TRP A 148 2.00 -11.67 10.95
C TRP A 148 2.05 -11.27 9.46
N PHE A 149 2.92 -10.32 9.08
CA PHE A 149 3.13 -9.98 7.68
C PHE A 149 3.89 -11.09 6.97
N TYR A 150 4.87 -11.71 7.64
CA TYR A 150 5.50 -12.94 7.15
C TYR A 150 4.48 -14.06 6.93
N ASP A 151 3.62 -14.33 7.92
CA ASP A 151 2.57 -15.36 7.80
C ASP A 151 1.64 -15.07 6.60
N LEU A 152 1.27 -13.81 6.41
CA LEU A 152 0.44 -13.36 5.29
C LEU A 152 1.16 -13.54 3.94
N ALA A 153 2.45 -13.24 3.88
CA ALA A 153 3.28 -13.44 2.69
C ALA A 153 3.35 -14.93 2.32
N MET A 154 3.69 -15.79 3.28
CA MET A 154 3.74 -17.23 3.09
C MET A 154 2.40 -17.82 2.67
N PHE A 155 1.31 -17.40 3.31
CA PHE A 155 -0.05 -17.77 2.92
C PHE A 155 -0.35 -17.37 1.47
N SER A 156 -0.01 -16.13 1.07
CA SER A 156 -0.28 -15.63 -0.28
C SER A 156 0.54 -16.35 -1.37
N GLN A 157 1.74 -16.82 -1.03
CA GLN A 157 2.57 -17.64 -1.89
C GLN A 157 2.00 -19.06 -2.03
N ASP A 158 1.73 -19.75 -0.92
CA ASP A 158 1.14 -21.10 -0.92
C ASP A 158 -0.22 -21.12 -1.64
N HIS A 159 -1.05 -20.10 -1.43
CA HIS A 159 -2.32 -19.96 -2.13
C HIS A 159 -2.15 -19.90 -3.66
N LYS A 160 -1.13 -19.19 -4.15
CA LYS A 160 -0.80 -19.10 -5.58
C LYS A 160 -0.24 -20.44 -6.10
N ASP A 161 0.65 -21.07 -5.36
CA ASP A 161 1.30 -22.33 -5.74
C ASP A 161 0.28 -23.48 -5.84
N ARG A 162 -0.78 -23.44 -5.04
CA ARG A 162 -1.94 -24.35 -5.13
C ARG A 162 -2.95 -23.98 -6.24
N GLY A 163 -2.61 -23.04 -7.11
CA GLY A 163 -3.44 -22.60 -8.24
C GLY A 163 -4.54 -21.59 -7.90
N GLY A 164 -4.55 -21.08 -6.67
CA GLY A 164 -5.46 -20.02 -6.24
C GLY A 164 -5.13 -18.69 -6.91
N ARG A 165 -6.17 -17.89 -7.21
CA ARG A 165 -6.03 -16.61 -7.94
C ARG A 165 -6.41 -15.37 -7.15
N GLU A 166 -6.98 -15.54 -5.96
CA GLU A 166 -7.41 -14.42 -5.10
C GLU A 166 -6.21 -13.69 -4.48
N TRP A 167 -5.18 -14.43 -4.06
CA TRP A 167 -3.98 -13.89 -3.42
C TRP A 167 -2.75 -13.99 -4.33
N SER A 168 -1.85 -13.01 -4.21
CA SER A 168 -0.51 -13.09 -4.80
C SER A 168 0.55 -12.50 -3.89
N TYR A 169 1.74 -13.10 -3.94
CA TYR A 169 2.95 -12.57 -3.34
C TYR A 169 3.83 -11.86 -4.39
N ILE A 170 4.43 -10.73 -4.00
CA ILE A 170 5.34 -9.94 -4.81
C ILE A 170 6.59 -9.63 -3.98
N HIS A 171 7.75 -9.95 -4.52
CA HIS A 171 9.04 -9.54 -3.97
C HIS A 171 9.57 -8.37 -4.81
N ALA A 172 9.89 -7.25 -4.17
CA ALA A 172 10.29 -6.01 -4.83
C ALA A 172 11.50 -5.39 -4.12
N PRO A 173 12.71 -5.95 -4.32
CA PRO A 173 13.92 -5.41 -3.73
C PRO A 173 14.26 -4.04 -4.33
N SER A 174 14.91 -3.20 -3.53
CA SER A 174 15.37 -1.88 -3.96
C SER A 174 16.39 -1.95 -5.08
N SER A 175 17.19 -3.02 -5.12
CA SER A 175 18.20 -3.29 -6.16
C SER A 175 17.63 -3.44 -7.57
N GLU A 176 16.32 -3.65 -7.71
CA GLU A 176 15.64 -3.69 -9.02
C GLU A 176 15.15 -2.32 -9.48
N SER A 177 15.30 -1.28 -8.66
CA SER A 177 14.84 0.07 -9.00
C SER A 177 15.87 0.83 -9.83
N PRO A 178 15.46 1.66 -10.82
CA PRO A 178 16.37 2.28 -11.78
C PRO A 178 17.45 3.19 -11.19
N TRP A 179 17.24 3.72 -9.98
CA TRP A 179 18.15 4.65 -9.31
C TRP A 179 19.13 3.98 -8.34
N TRP A 180 18.98 2.69 -8.06
CA TRP A 180 19.96 1.92 -7.29
C TRP A 180 21.03 1.39 -8.23
N THR A 181 22.06 2.20 -8.51
CA THR A 181 23.20 1.76 -9.31
C THR A 181 24.03 0.72 -8.56
N LYS A 182 24.92 0.02 -9.27
CA LYS A 182 25.81 -0.97 -8.64
C LYS A 182 26.67 -0.33 -7.56
N GLU A 183 27.19 0.86 -7.84
CA GLU A 183 28.04 1.63 -6.93
C GLU A 183 27.27 2.03 -5.67
N GLU A 184 26.00 2.45 -5.81
CA GLU A 184 25.15 2.80 -4.66
C GLU A 184 24.80 1.56 -3.82
N LEU A 185 24.53 0.42 -4.47
CA LEU A 185 24.28 -0.85 -3.77
C LEU A 185 25.52 -1.34 -3.01
N GLU A 186 26.71 -1.21 -3.60
CA GLU A 186 27.98 -1.55 -2.95
C GLU A 186 28.27 -0.62 -1.77
N SER A 187 28.07 0.69 -1.96
CA SER A 187 28.19 1.70 -0.91
C SER A 187 27.25 1.40 0.26
N ALA A 188 25.97 1.13 -0.01
CA ALA A 188 24.99 0.76 1.00
C ALA A 188 25.38 -0.54 1.71
N ARG A 189 25.81 -1.58 0.97
CA ARG A 189 26.25 -2.84 1.56
C ARG A 189 27.46 -2.67 2.48
N SER A 190 28.39 -1.78 2.12
CA SER A 190 29.60 -1.54 2.92
C SER A 190 29.36 -0.72 4.20
N SER A 191 28.27 0.05 4.24
CA SER A 191 27.96 0.97 5.34
C SER A 191 26.84 0.48 6.26
N MET A 192 26.08 -0.53 5.84
CA MET A 192 25.02 -1.16 6.62
C MET A 192 25.51 -2.49 7.24
N THR A 193 24.80 -2.98 8.25
CA THR A 193 24.96 -4.38 8.68
C THR A 193 24.42 -5.31 7.60
N GLU A 194 24.96 -6.52 7.48
CA GLU A 194 24.45 -7.50 6.50
C GLU A 194 22.95 -7.76 6.69
N THR A 195 22.49 -7.92 7.94
CA THR A 195 21.06 -8.06 8.26
C THR A 195 20.26 -6.85 7.79
N GLY A 196 20.72 -5.63 8.09
CA GLY A 196 20.02 -4.40 7.68
C GLY A 196 19.98 -4.23 6.17
N TYR A 197 21.05 -4.59 5.46
CA TYR A 197 21.09 -4.55 3.99
C TYR A 197 20.11 -5.55 3.37
N ARG A 198 20.14 -6.81 3.82
CA ARG A 198 19.23 -7.86 3.34
C ARG A 198 17.77 -7.50 3.59
N GLN A 199 17.47 -6.97 4.77
CA GLN A 199 16.11 -6.57 5.15
C GLN A 199 15.63 -5.33 4.39
N GLU A 200 16.36 -4.22 4.49
CA GLU A 200 15.88 -2.92 4.03
C GLU A 200 16.15 -2.68 2.55
N ILE A 201 17.14 -3.32 1.93
CA ILE A 201 17.48 -3.13 0.50
C ILE A 201 17.02 -4.34 -0.32
N LEU A 202 17.39 -5.55 0.08
CA LEU A 202 17.04 -6.76 -0.67
C LEU A 202 15.62 -7.28 -0.38
N ALA A 203 14.91 -6.69 0.58
CA ALA A 203 13.57 -7.11 0.98
C ALA A 203 13.49 -8.61 1.36
N GLU A 204 14.55 -9.13 1.97
CA GLU A 204 14.63 -10.51 2.40
C GLU A 204 14.15 -10.67 3.85
N VAL A 205 13.50 -11.80 4.12
CA VAL A 205 13.22 -12.22 5.49
C VAL A 205 14.53 -12.63 6.14
N VAL A 206 14.84 -12.00 7.27
CA VAL A 206 15.99 -12.29 8.12
C VAL A 206 15.49 -12.66 9.52
N GLU A 207 16.14 -13.64 10.15
CA GLU A 207 15.89 -14.07 11.54
C GLU A 207 16.48 -13.12 12.57
#